data_AF-A0A975C6W9-F1
#
_entry.id   AF-A0A975C6W9-F1
#
_cell.length_a   1.000
_cell.length_b   1.000
_cell.length_c   1.000
_cell.angle_alpha   90.00
_cell.angle_beta   90.00
_cell.angle_gamma   90.00
#
_symmetry.space_group_name_H-M   'P 1'
#
loop_
_entity.id
_entity.type
_entity.pdbx_description
1 polymer ?
#
loop_
_entity_poly.entity_id
_entity_poly.type
_entity_poly.pdbx_seq_one_letter_code
_entity_poly.pdbx_strand_id
1 'polypeptide(L)' 'MESIHAVAVEDLKALFRREVDTADCRNIADDSLETIELSDFVPHETSYFEAVASYFG' A
#
# COMPACT_ATOMS: atom_id res chain seq x y z
N MET A 1 -8.42 2.23 17.04
CA MET A 1 -8.80 3.37 16.18
C MET A 1 -8.35 2.98 14.79
N GLU A 2 -9.28 2.81 13.85
CA GLU A 2 -8.91 2.53 12.46
C GLU A 2 -8.22 3.78 11.92
N SER A 3 -6.99 3.64 11.43
CA SER A 3 -6.29 4.72 10.74
C SER A 3 -6.57 4.60 9.24
N ILE A 4 -6.78 5.74 8.59
CA ILE A 4 -7.02 5.79 7.15
C ILE A 4 -5.85 6.55 6.53
N HIS A 5 -5.16 5.92 5.59
CA HIS A 5 -3.99 6.48 4.94
C HIS A 5 -4.26 6.72 3.47
N ALA A 6 -3.84 7.88 2.98
CA ALA A 6 -3.80 8.19 1.56
C ALA A 6 -2.42 7.83 1.00
N VAL A 7 -2.40 7.04 -0.08
CA VAL A 7 -1.18 6.60 -0.76
C VAL A 7 -1.35 6.84 -2.27
N ALA A 8 -0.26 7.18 -2.96
CA ALA A 8 -0.31 7.29 -4.41
C ALA A 8 -0.53 5.90 -5.04
N VAL A 9 -1.41 5.83 -6.05
CA VAL A 9 -1.76 4.57 -6.70
C VAL A 9 -0.53 3.87 -7.30
N GLU A 10 0.41 4.62 -7.86
CA GLU A 10 1.61 4.05 -8.49
C GLU A 10 2.59 3.50 -7.45
N ASP A 11 2.74 4.15 -6.28
CA ASP A 11 3.58 3.64 -5.19
C ASP A 11 2.97 2.36 -4.60
N LEU A 12 1.63 2.32 -4.46
CA LEU A 12 0.92 1.13 -4.02
C LEU A 12 1.07 -0.03 -5.02
N LYS A 13 1.03 0.24 -6.32
CA LYS A 13 1.31 -0.76 -7.36
C LYS A 13 2.74 -1.28 -7.28
N ALA A 14 3.73 -0.40 -7.16
CA ALA A 14 5.13 -0.77 -7.03
C ALA A 14 5.35 -1.67 -5.80
N LEU A 15 4.72 -1.32 -4.67
CA LEU A 15 4.74 -2.14 -3.46
C LEU A 15 4.13 -3.53 -3.70
N PHE A 16 2.95 -3.60 -4.33
CA PHE A 16 2.26 -4.86 -4.61
C PHE A 16 2.98 -5.75 -5.63
N ARG A 17 3.76 -5.16 -6.55
CA ARG A 17 4.63 -5.88 -7.49
C ARG A 17 6.00 -6.23 -6.92
N ARG A 18 6.28 -5.86 -5.66
CA ARG A 18 7.60 -6.03 -5.02
C ARG A 18 8.72 -5.31 -5.77
N GLU A 19 8.41 -4.20 -6.44
CA GLU A 19 9.39 -3.31 -7.07
C GLU A 19 10.04 -2.38 -6.04
N VAL A 20 9.33 -2.10 -4.95
CA VAL A 20 9.79 -1.38 -3.75
C VAL A 20 9.40 -2.14 -2.48
N ASP A 21 10.15 -1.95 -1.40
CA ASP A 21 9.87 -2.59 -0.11
C ASP A 21 8.83 -1.81 0.73
N THR A 22 8.75 -0.49 0.53
CA THR A 22 7.84 0.41 1.26
C THR A 22 7.23 1.47 0.33
N ALA A 23 6.08 2.03 0.72
CA ALA A 23 5.46 3.19 0.09
C ALA A 23 5.14 4.27 1.13
N ASP A 24 5.38 5.54 0.78
CA ASP A 24 5.01 6.66 1.63
C ASP A 24 3.50 6.88 1.60
N CYS A 25 2.92 7.16 2.75
CA CYS A 25 1.50 7.48 2.87
C CYS A 25 1.29 8.63 3.84
N ARG A 26 0.11 9.25 3.75
CA ARG A 26 -0.30 10.34 4.63
C ARG A 26 -1.50 9.90 5.45
N ASN A 27 -1.36 9.97 6.76
CA ASN A 27 -2.46 9.72 7.67
C ASN A 27 -3.46 10.89 7.58
N ILE A 28 -4.71 10.60 7.22
CA ILE A 28 -5.70 11.67 7.01
C ILE A 28 -6.26 12.23 8.32
N ALA A 29 -6.05 11.55 9.45
CA ALA A 29 -6.59 11.98 10.73
C ALA A 29 -5.73 13.05 11.39
N ASP A 30 -4.41 12.97 11.25
CA ASP A 30 -3.46 13.89 11.90
C ASP A 30 -2.44 14.53 10.95
N ASP A 31 -2.57 14.28 9.64
CA ASP A 31 -1.75 14.86 8.58
C ASP A 31 -0.28 14.43 8.59
N SER A 32 0.07 13.41 9.37
CA SER A 32 1.43 12.90 9.46
C SER A 32 1.85 12.08 8.23
N LEU A 33 3.14 12.11 7.93
CA LEU A 33 3.77 11.25 6.93
C LEU A 33 4.21 9.95 7.60
N GLU A 34 3.78 8.84 7.03
CA GLU A 34 4.07 7.49 7.48
C GLU A 34 4.54 6.63 6.29
N THR A 35 5.06 5.45 6.57
CA THR A 35 5.48 4.47 5.55
C THR A 35 4.72 3.18 5.77
N ILE A 36 4.29 2.55 4.68
CA ILE A 36 3.65 1.24 4.70
C ILE A 36 4.48 0.20 3.95
N GLU A 37 4.44 -1.03 4.43
CA GLU A 37 5.03 -2.22 3.84
C GLU A 37 3.94 -3.25 3.51
N LEU A 38 4.29 -4.29 2.74
CA LEU A 38 3.34 -5.36 2.40
C LEU A 38 2.78 -6.08 3.64
N SER A 39 3.54 -6.14 4.75
CA SER A 39 3.11 -6.75 6.01
C SER A 39 1.98 -6.01 6.69
N ASP A 40 1.78 -4.72 6.40
CA ASP A 40 0.72 -3.91 6.99
C ASP A 40 -0.67 -4.27 6.42
N PHE A 41 -0.70 -4.97 5.29
CA PHE A 41 -1.92 -5.49 4.68
C PHE A 41 -2.20 -6.90 5.16
N VAL A 42 -3.47 -7.22 5.42
CA VAL A 42 -3.88 -8.60 5.73
C VAL A 42 -3.64 -9.46 4.48
N PRO A 43 -2.66 -10.38 4.47
CA PRO A 43 -2.30 -11.09 3.27
C PRO A 43 -3.28 -12.23 3.00
N HIS A 44 -3.68 -12.39 1.75
CA HIS A 44 -4.35 -13.59 1.24
C HIS A 44 -3.52 -14.25 0.14
N GLU A 45 -2.19 -14.30 0.33
CA GLU A 45 -1.15 -14.72 -0.62
C GLU A 45 -0.65 -13.62 -1.57
N THR A 46 0.59 -13.78 -2.08
CA THR A 46 1.25 -12.86 -3.04
C THR A 46 0.39 -12.60 -4.28
N SER A 47 -0.36 -13.62 -4.72
CA SER A 47 -1.25 -13.59 -5.88
C SER A 47 -2.36 -12.55 -5.74
N TYR A 48 -2.82 -12.26 -4.52
CA TYR A 48 -3.83 -11.22 -4.27
C TYR A 48 -3.30 -9.83 -4.61
N PHE A 49 -2.10 -9.48 -4.13
CA PHE A 49 -1.50 -8.16 -4.38
C PHE A 49 -1.15 -7.97 -5.85
N GLU A 50 -0.62 -9.00 -6.51
CA GLU A 50 -0.35 -8.98 -7.95
C GLU A 50 -1.65 -8.78 -8.77
N ALA A 51 -2.73 -9.46 -8.40
CA ALA A 51 -4.04 -9.30 -9.05
C ALA A 51 -4.61 -7.88 -8.85
N VAL A 52 -4.49 -7.32 -7.65
CA VAL A 52 -4.90 -5.94 -7.36
C VAL A 52 -4.08 -4.94 -8.18
N ALA A 53 -2.76 -5.10 -8.26
CA ALA A 53 -1.89 -4.25 -9.05
C ALA A 53 -2.18 -4.32 -10.57
N SER A 54 -2.67 -5.46 -11.04
CA SER A 54 -3.12 -5.67 -12.43
C SER A 54 -4.48 -5.02 -12.71
N TYR A 55 -5.42 -5.08 -11.76
CA TYR A 55 -6.75 -4.45 -11.89
C TYR A 55 -6.68 -2.92 -12.03
N PHE A 56 -5.71 -2.28 -11.38
CA PHE A 56 -5.48 -0.84 -11.48
C PHE A 56 -4.65 -0.43 -12.72
N GLY A 57 -4.26 -1.39 -13.57
CA GLY A 57 -3.47 -1.19 -14.79
C GLY A 57 -4.31 -0.96 -16.04
#